data_AF-A0A267F5S7-F1
#
_entry.id   AF-A0A267F5S7-F1
#
_cell.length_a   1.000
_cell.length_b   1.000
_cell.length_c   1.000
_cell.angle_alpha   90.00
_cell.angle_beta   90.00
_cell.angle_gamma   90.00
#
_symmetry.space_group_name_H-M   'P 1'
#
loop_
_entity.id
_entity.type
_entity.pdbx_description
1 polymer ?
#
loop_
_entity_poly.entity_id
_entity_poly.type
_entity_poly.pdbx_seq_one_letter_code
_entity_poly.pdbx_strand_id
1 'polypeptide(L)'
;YEPRYEHLRRAILSACPSGVQISGHDGRRGSFEVTINGQLIFSKLKLHGFPDENQVVEQVKRATNGDDPNVLEDSQSPGCNLL
;
A
#
# COMPACT_ATOMS: atom_id res chain seq x y z
N TYR A 1 11.01 -1.23 8.33
CA TYR A 1 10.49 -0.88 7.00
C TYR A 1 10.32 0.63 6.80
N GLU A 2 10.90 1.46 7.68
CA GLU A 2 10.74 2.91 7.68
C GLU A 2 11.06 3.62 6.35
N PRO A 3 12.18 3.36 5.64
CA PRO A 3 12.47 4.10 4.41
C PRO A 3 11.45 3.83 3.30
N ARG A 4 10.90 2.60 3.23
CA ARG A 4 9.87 2.24 2.23
C ARG A 4 8.52 2.85 2.57
N TYR A 5 8.18 2.90 3.85
CA TYR A 5 6.97 3.61 4.32
C TYR A 5 7.05 5.11 4.02
N GLU A 6 8.19 5.75 4.28
CA GLU A 6 8.35 7.18 4.01
C GLU A 6 8.30 7.50 2.52
N HIS A 7 8.91 6.66 1.67
CA HIS A 7 8.85 6.82 0.21
C HIS A 7 7.41 6.79 -0.29
N LEU A 8 6.67 5.73 0.10
CA LEU A 8 5.27 5.57 -0.25
C LEU A 8 4.41 6.73 0.26
N ARG A 9 4.64 7.15 1.51
CA ARG A 9 3.96 8.30 2.11
C ARG A 9 4.17 9.56 1.26
N ARG A 10 5.40 9.84 0.85
CA ARG A 10 5.72 11.02 0.02
C ARG A 10 5.08 10.92 -1.36
N ALA A 11 5.10 9.74 -1.99
CA ALA A 11 4.45 9.51 -3.28
C ALA A 11 2.94 9.77 -3.20
N ILE A 12 2.27 9.26 -2.15
CA ILE A 12 0.84 9.50 -1.91
C ILE A 12 0.55 10.99 -1.67
N LEU A 13 1.32 11.65 -0.81
CA LEU A 13 1.15 13.09 -0.54
C LEU A 13 1.35 13.94 -1.80
N SER A 14 2.32 13.56 -2.65
CA SER A 14 2.56 14.23 -3.92
C SER A 14 1.44 14.00 -4.93
N ALA A 15 0.83 12.82 -4.91
CA ALA A 15 -0.26 12.45 -5.80
C ALA A 15 -1.61 13.03 -5.36
N CYS A 16 -1.82 13.16 -4.05
CA CYS A 16 -3.06 13.58 -3.41
C CYS A 16 -2.75 14.58 -2.28
N PRO A 17 -2.62 15.88 -2.57
CA PRO A 17 -2.44 16.90 -1.53
C PRO A 17 -3.71 17.13 -0.68
N SER A 18 -4.84 16.56 -1.09
CA SER A 18 -6.18 16.73 -0.51
C SER A 18 -6.34 15.96 0.80
N GLY A 19 -5.87 16.50 1.93
CA GLY A 19 -6.30 16.06 3.26
C GLY A 19 -6.11 14.57 3.61
N VAL A 20 -5.24 13.85 2.90
CA VAL A 20 -5.00 12.42 3.13
C VAL A 20 -4.21 12.23 4.42
N GLN A 21 -4.81 11.54 5.40
CA GLN A 21 -4.13 11.20 6.65
C GLN A 21 -3.43 9.84 6.51
N ILE A 22 -2.10 9.86 6.49
CA ILE A 22 -1.28 8.65 6.40
C ILE A 22 -0.71 8.37 7.79
N SER A 23 -1.10 7.24 8.37
CA SER A 23 -0.61 6.78 9.67
C SER A 23 0.10 5.43 9.49
N GLY A 24 1.30 5.32 10.04
CA GLY A 24 2.09 4.09 10.03
C GLY A 24 2.13 3.54 11.44
N HIS A 25 1.67 2.32 11.62
CA HIS A 25 1.75 1.62 12.89
C HIS A 25 2.70 0.44 12.77
N ASP A 26 3.49 0.17 13.81
CA ASP A 26 4.26 -1.05 13.89
C ASP A 26 3.29 -2.23 14.09
N GLY A 27 3.01 -2.93 12.99
CA GLY A 27 2.26 -4.17 13.03
C GLY A 27 3.10 -5.33 13.56
N ARG A 28 2.56 -6.54 13.38
CA ARG A 28 3.28 -7.78 13.68
C ARG A 28 4.63 -7.81 12.94
N ARG A 29 5.72 -8.20 13.61
CA ARG A 29 7.07 -8.27 13.00
C ARG A 29 7.00 -9.04 11.66
N GLY A 30 7.39 -8.37 10.57
CA GLY A 30 7.41 -8.95 9.22
C GLY A 30 6.15 -8.73 8.39
N SER A 31 5.05 -8.24 8.98
CA SER A 31 3.83 -7.84 8.25
C SER A 31 4.01 -6.47 7.58
N PHE A 32 3.33 -6.28 6.46
CA PHE A 32 3.15 -4.99 5.82
C PHE A 32 1.73 -4.96 5.25
N GLU A 33 0.88 -4.15 5.87
CA GLU A 33 -0.55 -4.08 5.58
C GLU A 33 -0.90 -2.64 5.22
N VAL A 34 -1.69 -2.47 4.18
CA VAL A 34 -2.12 -1.16 3.70
C VAL A 34 -3.63 -1.09 3.80
N THR A 35 -4.11 -0.07 4.50
CA THR A 35 -5.53 0.14 4.77
C THR A 35 -5.91 1.53 4.29
N ILE A 36 -6.96 1.64 3.49
CA ILE A 36 -7.49 2.92 2.97
C ILE A 36 -8.94 3.04 3.43
N ASN A 37 -9.32 4.17 4.05
CA ASN A 37 -10.66 4.37 4.63
C ASN A 37 -11.12 3.24 5.58
N GLY A 38 -10.19 2.60 6.28
CA GLY A 38 -10.50 1.47 7.18
C GLY A 38 -10.64 0.11 6.49
N GLN A 39 -10.52 0.04 5.16
CA GLN A 39 -10.54 -1.21 4.39
C GLN A 39 -9.12 -1.69 4.10
N LEU A 40 -8.82 -2.95 4.46
CA LEU A 40 -7.54 -3.58 4.17
C LEU A 40 -7.45 -3.88 2.66
N ILE A 41 -6.64 -3.11 1.95
CA ILE A 41 -6.47 -3.27 0.51
C ILE A 41 -5.29 -4.17 0.17
N PHE A 42 -4.30 -4.32 1.05
CA PHE A 42 -3.12 -5.14 0.77
C PHE A 42 -2.60 -5.78 2.04
N SER A 43 -2.18 -7.04 1.94
CA SER A 43 -1.49 -7.74 3.01
C SER A 43 -0.30 -8.51 2.48
N LYS A 44 0.91 -8.10 2.90
CA LYS A 44 2.16 -8.80 2.58
C LYS A 44 2.15 -10.25 3.04
N LEU A 45 1.47 -10.57 4.14
CA LEU A 45 1.38 -11.95 4.61
C LEU A 45 0.58 -12.84 3.65
N LYS A 46 -0.40 -12.27 2.93
CA LYS A 46 -1.15 -13.01 1.91
C LYS A 46 -0.34 -13.17 0.62
N LEU A 47 0.33 -12.11 0.19
CA LEU A 47 0.98 -12.06 -1.12
C LEU A 47 2.46 -12.42 -1.11
N HIS A 48 3.04 -12.58 0.09
CA HIS A 48 4.45 -12.88 0.31
C HIS A 48 5.42 -11.85 -0.29
N GLY A 49 4.94 -10.67 -0.69
CA GLY A 49 5.70 -9.60 -1.32
C GLY A 49 5.32 -8.21 -0.84
N PHE A 50 6.01 -7.19 -1.35
CA PHE A 50 5.68 -5.79 -1.07
C PHE A 50 4.65 -5.26 -2.06
N PRO A 51 3.80 -4.32 -1.64
CA PRO A 51 2.88 -3.69 -2.58
C PRO A 51 3.67 -2.83 -3.56
N ASP A 52 3.19 -2.76 -4.80
CA ASP A 52 3.69 -1.81 -5.78
C ASP A 52 3.26 -0.40 -5.38
N GLU A 53 4.19 0.55 -5.39
CA GLU A 53 3.92 1.93 -5.02
C GLU A 53 2.86 2.56 -5.92
N ASN A 54 2.92 2.33 -7.23
CA ASN A 54 1.98 2.93 -8.18
C ASN A 54 0.56 2.41 -7.93
N GLN A 55 0.43 1.10 -7.67
CA GLN A 55 -0.86 0.49 -7.35
C GLN A 55 -1.46 1.11 -6.09
N VAL A 56 -0.67 1.27 -5.01
CA VAL A 56 -1.16 1.90 -3.79
C VAL A 56 -1.57 3.35 -4.02
N VAL A 57 -0.75 4.14 -4.72
CA VAL A 57 -1.07 5.53 -5.05
C VAL A 57 -2.36 5.63 -5.87
N GLU A 58 -2.57 4.72 -6.82
CA GLU A 58 -3.80 4.65 -7.60
C GLU A 58 -5.03 4.32 -6.73
N GLN A 59 -4.91 3.35 -5.82
CA GLN A 59 -6.00 3.05 -4.88
C GLN A 59 -6.32 4.24 -3.97
N VAL A 60 -5.31 4.99 -3.52
CA VAL A 60 -5.53 6.21 -2.72
C VAL A 60 -6.19 7.30 -3.56
N LYS A 61 -5.80 7.48 -4.83
CA LYS A 61 -6.45 8.43 -5.74
C LYS A 61 -7.92 8.08 -5.94
N ARG A 62 -8.24 6.80 -6.18
CA ARG A 62 -9.61 6.29 -6.29
C ARG A 62 -10.42 6.60 -5.04
N ALA A 63 -9.89 6.25 -3.87
CA ALA A 63 -10.51 6.55 -2.58
C ALA A 63 -10.71 8.04 -2.33
N THR A 64 -9.78 8.88 -2.77
CA THR A 64 -9.89 10.35 -2.66
C THR A 64 -10.97 10.90 -3.60
N ASN A 65 -11.20 10.24 -4.74
CA ASN A 65 -12.25 10.61 -5.70
C ASN A 65 -13.66 10.15 -5.27
N GLY A 66 -13.77 9.40 -4.17
CA GLY A 66 -15.04 8.82 -3.68
C GLY A 66 -15.33 7.42 -4.21
N ASP A 67 -14.37 6.77 -4.87
CA ASP A 67 -14.45 5.39 -5.34
C ASP A 67 -13.96 4.42 -4.25
N ASP A 68 -14.53 3.22 -4.16
CA ASP A 68 -14.03 2.22 -3.21
C ASP A 68 -12.65 1.68 -3.64
N PRO A 69 -11.66 1.66 -2.73
CA PRO A 69 -10.34 1.14 -3.06
C PRO A 69 -10.41 -0.38 -3.25
N ASN A 70 -9.79 -0.87 -4.31
CA ASN A 70 -9.78 -2.31 -4.60
C ASN A 70 -8.71 -3.02 -3.79
N VAL A 71 -9.00 -4.26 -3.41
CA VAL A 71 -8.03 -5.14 -2.78
C VAL A 71 -6.99 -5.51 -3.84
N LEU A 72 -5.75 -5.13 -3.56
CA LEU A 72 -4.58 -5.54 -4.31
C LEU A 72 -4.33 -7.03 -4.02
N GLU A 73 -4.58 -7.87 -5.02
CA GLU A 73 -4.29 -9.31 -4.99
C GLU A 73 -2.94 -9.65 -5.61
N ASP A 74 -2.21 -8.64 -6.08
CA ASP A 74 -0.88 -8.79 -6.65
C ASP A 74 0.15 -8.04 -5.81
N SER A 75 1.31 -8.65 -5.61
CA SER A 75 2.46 -7.99 -4.99
C SER A 75 3.63 -8.01 -5.95
N GLN A 76 4.57 -7.09 -5.77
CA GLN A 76 5.88 -7.20 -6.40
C GLN A 76 6.59 -8.43 -5.80
N SER A 77 6.26 -9.60 -6.34
CA SER A 77 7.01 -10.81 -6.11
C SER A 77 8.34 -10.66 -6.86
N PRO A 78 9.50 -10.72 -6.18
CA PRO A 78 10.72 -11.04 -6.91
C PRO A 78 10.45 -12.39 -7.55
N GLY A 79 10.49 -12.48 -8.88
CA GLY A 79 10.14 -13.69 -9.61
C GLY A 79 10.78 -14.91 -8.95
N CYS A 80 9.94 -15.80 -8.42
CA CYS A 80 10.37 -17.15 -8.10
C CYS A 80 10.71 -17.80 -9.44
N ASN A 81 11.97 -17.69 -9.87
CA ASN A 81 12.56 -18.72 -10.71
C ASN A 81 12.64 -19.97 -9.83
N LEU A 82 11.60 -20.80 -9.91
CA LEU A 82 11.63 -22.17 -9.42
C LEU A 82 12.44 -22.99 -10.42
N LEU A 83 13.64 -23.37 -9.98
CA LEU A 83 14.59 -24.38 -10.52
C LEU A 83 15.13 -24.18 -11.94
#